data_AF-A0A1F5L7I4-F1
#
_entry.id   AF-A0A1F5L7I4-F1
#
_cell.length_a   1.000
_cell.length_b   1.000
_cell.length_c   1.000
_cell.angle_alpha   90.00
_cell.angle_beta   90.00
_cell.angle_gamma   90.00
#
_symmetry.space_group_name_H-M   'P 1'
#
loop_
_entity.id
_entity.type
_entity.pdbx_description
1 polymer ?
#
loop_
_entity_poly.entity_id
_entity_poly.type
_entity_poly.pdbx_seq_one_letter_code
_entity_poly.pdbx_strand_id
1 'polypeptide(L)' 'MASSLEQLKATGSIVFCGPGDFATIDKYKLQGATTNPSLILAASKKAEYASLIDAP' A
#
# COMPACT_ATOMS: atom_id res chain seq x y z
N MET A 1 -23.82 1.48 -9.18
CA MET A 1 -22.83 1.25 -10.25
C MET A 1 -21.54 0.80 -9.58
N ALA A 2 -20.91 -0.27 -10.05
CA ALA A 2 -19.63 -0.72 -9.51
C ALA A 2 -18.52 0.24 -9.94
N SER A 3 -17.57 0.51 -9.05
CA SER A 3 -16.36 1.29 -9.34
C SER A 3 -15.44 0.56 -10.32
N SER A 4 -14.55 1.29 -11.00
CA SER A 4 -13.54 0.69 -11.88
C SER A 4 -12.64 -0.31 -11.15
N LEU A 5 -12.38 -0.09 -9.85
CA LEU A 5 -11.62 -1.03 -9.02
C LEU A 5 -12.39 -2.34 -8.79
N GLU A 6 -13.70 -2.27 -8.53
CA GLU A 6 -14.54 -3.47 -8.39
C GLU A 6 -14.66 -4.24 -9.70
N GLN A 7 -14.74 -3.54 -10.83
CA GLN A 7 -14.73 -4.14 -12.16
C GLN A 7 -13.40 -4.88 -12.44
N LEU A 8 -12.27 -4.29 -12.07
CA LEU A 8 -10.95 -4.93 -12.19
C LEU A 8 -10.82 -6.17 -11.30
N LYS A 9 -11.36 -6.15 -10.08
CA LYS A 9 -11.38 -7.34 -9.22
C LYS A 9 -12.25 -8.45 -9.81
N ALA A 10 -13.36 -8.08 -10.47
CA ALA A 10 -14.27 -9.04 -11.09
C ALA A 10 -13.65 -9.80 -12.29
N THR A 11 -12.56 -9.31 -12.89
CA THR A 11 -11.82 -10.05 -13.94
C THR A 11 -10.91 -11.14 -13.38
N GLY A 12 -10.87 -11.32 -12.05
CA GLY A 12 -9.95 -12.22 -11.36
C GLY A 12 -8.55 -11.63 -11.15
N SER A 13 -8.36 -10.33 -11.45
CA SER A 13 -7.08 -9.66 -11.25
C SER A 13 -6.83 -9.37 -9.76
N ILE A 14 -5.62 -9.66 -9.30
CA ILE A 14 -5.18 -9.36 -7.93
C ILE A 14 -4.64 -7.94 -7.89
N VAL A 15 -5.22 -7.11 -7.03
CA VAL A 15 -4.84 -5.70 -6.88
C VAL A 15 -3.95 -5.53 -5.66
N PHE A 16 -2.81 -4.87 -5.85
CA PHE A 16 -1.85 -4.51 -4.81
C PHE A 16 -1.73 -3.00 -4.67
N CYS A 17 -1.35 -2.53 -3.48
CA CYS A 17 -1.06 -1.13 -3.18
C CYS A 17 0.46 -0.90 -3.05
N GLY A 18 0.95 0.31 -3.33
CA GLY A 18 2.36 0.67 -3.13
C GLY A 18 2.69 1.06 -1.68
N PRO A 19 3.96 1.07 -1.27
CA PRO A 19 4.39 1.45 0.08
C PRO A 19 4.22 2.95 0.23
N GLY A 20 3.49 3.34 1.25
CA GLY A 20 3.25 4.74 1.53
C GLY A 20 1.91 4.99 2.17
N ASP A 21 0.99 4.04 2.11
CA ASP A 21 -0.30 4.16 2.77
C ASP A 21 -0.86 2.77 3.13
N PHE A 22 -0.30 2.15 4.18
CA PHE A 22 -0.80 0.86 4.68
C PHE A 22 -2.31 0.93 5.03
N ALA A 23 -2.85 2.13 5.32
CA ALA A 23 -4.28 2.31 5.58
C ALA A 23 -5.14 2.08 4.32
N THR A 24 -4.57 2.19 3.12
CA THR A 24 -5.29 1.86 1.87
C THR A 24 -5.45 0.36 1.62
N ILE A 25 -4.59 -0.47 2.21
CA ILE A 25 -4.71 -1.93 2.11
C ILE A 25 -6.03 -2.38 2.73
N ASP A 26 -6.35 -1.88 3.93
CA ASP A 26 -7.60 -2.17 4.63
C ASP A 26 -8.81 -1.55 3.93
N LYS A 27 -8.71 -0.25 3.57
CA LYS A 27 -9.79 0.48 2.87
C LYS A 27 -10.27 -0.24 1.61
N TYR A 28 -9.34 -0.78 0.82
CA TYR A 28 -9.65 -1.42 -0.44
C TYR A 28 -9.64 -2.94 -0.37
N LYS A 29 -9.49 -3.55 0.83
CA LYS A 29 -9.38 -5.00 1.02
C LYS A 29 -8.46 -5.64 -0.02
N LEU A 30 -7.25 -5.10 -0.14
CA LEU A 30 -6.26 -5.55 -1.09
C LEU A 30 -5.54 -6.79 -0.53
N GLN A 31 -5.09 -7.66 -1.43
CA GLN A 31 -4.44 -8.90 -1.02
C GLN A 31 -3.02 -8.68 -0.46
N GLY A 32 -2.44 -7.51 -0.72
CA GLY A 32 -1.17 -7.11 -0.16
C GLY A 32 -0.68 -5.76 -0.70
N ALA A 33 0.58 -5.46 -0.41
CA ALA A 33 1.30 -4.33 -0.95
C ALA A 33 2.60 -4.78 -1.61
N THR A 34 3.03 -4.05 -2.64
CA THR A 34 4.34 -4.26 -3.27
C THR A 34 5.30 -3.21 -2.77
N THR A 35 6.52 -3.61 -2.41
CA THR A 35 7.58 -2.69 -1.97
C THR A 35 8.77 -2.71 -2.91
N ASN A 36 9.47 -1.58 -3.05
CA ASN A 36 10.77 -1.51 -3.70
C ASN A 36 11.66 -0.49 -2.96
N PRO A 37 12.99 -0.47 -3.21
CA PRO A 37 13.91 0.40 -2.48
C PRO A 37 13.55 1.90 -2.53
N SER A 38 13.13 2.40 -3.69
CA SER A 38 12.74 3.81 -3.85
C SER A 38 11.52 4.17 -3.00
N LEU A 39 10.54 3.27 -2.91
CA LEU A 39 9.32 3.47 -2.14
C LEU A 39 9.55 3.32 -0.64
N ILE A 40 10.45 2.43 -0.23
CA ILE A 40 10.90 2.35 1.17
C ILE A 40 11.64 3.62 1.59
N LEU A 41 12.52 4.15 0.73
CA LEU A 41 13.21 5.41 0.98
C LEU A 41 12.26 6.61 1.08
N ALA A 42 11.17 6.60 0.31
CA ALA A 42 10.14 7.63 0.44
C ALA A 42 9.38 7.50 1.77
N ALA A 43 9.03 6.27 2.17
CA ALA A 43 8.35 6.00 3.42
C ALA A 43 9.21 6.35 4.65
N SER A 44 10.51 6.03 4.65
CA SER A 44 11.39 6.31 5.81
C SER A 44 11.53 7.80 6.15
N LYS A 45 11.23 8.69 5.20
CA LYS A 45 11.24 10.15 5.41
C LYS A 45 9.97 10.69 6.08
N LYS A 46 8.92 9.87 6.22
CA LYS A 46 7.68 10.30 6.87
C LYS A 46 7.81 10.17 8.38
N ALA A 47 7.42 11.23 9.10
CA ALA A 47 7.46 11.28 10.56
C ALA A 47 6.62 10.16 11.21
N GLU A 48 5.53 9.73 10.58
CA GLU A 48 4.67 8.64 11.05
C GLU A 48 5.38 7.28 11.15
N TYR A 49 6.49 7.11 10.41
CA TYR A 49 7.30 5.88 10.44
C TYR A 49 8.62 6.06 11.18
N ALA A 50 8.89 7.20 11.81
CA ALA A 50 10.17 7.48 12.49
C ALA A 50 10.52 6.43 13.55
N SER A 51 9.53 5.97 14.32
CA SER A 51 9.70 4.92 15.33
C SER A 51 10.13 3.55 14.77
N LEU A 52 9.95 3.32 13.47
CA LEU A 52 10.38 2.10 12.79
C LEU A 52 11.80 2.21 12.22
N ILE A 53 12.34 3.43 12.09
CA ILE A 53 13.66 3.71 11.53
C ILE A 53 14.68 3.92 12.65
N ASP A 54 14.30 4.66 13.68
CA ASP A 54 15.14 4.96 14.84
C ASP A 54 15.08 3.79 15.84
N ALA A 55 15.79 2.71 15.53
CA ALA A 55 16.04 1.62 16.47
C ALA A 55 17.09 2.06 17.52
N PRO A 56 16.97 1.65 18.80
CA PRO A 56 17.92 2.02 19.86
C PRO A 56 19.34 1.49 19.62
#